data_AF-A0A933SZG8-F1
#
_entry.id   AF-A0A933SZG8-F1
#
_cell.length_a   1.000
_cell.length_b   1.000
_cell.length_c   1.000
_cell.angle_alpha   90.00
_cell.angle_beta   90.00
_cell.angle_gamma   90.00
#
_symmetry.space_group_name_H-M   'P 1'
#
loop_
_entity.id
_entity.type
_entity.pdbx_description
1 polymer ?
#
loop_
_entity_poly.entity_id
_entity_poly.type
_entity_poly.pdbx_seq_one_letter_code
_entity_poly.pdbx_strand_id
1 'polypeptide(L)' 'MTRAIETTIYINRGHPLYKRESAKIDTHMLNLARLITQEISLMKDPKNPRQAFEKQSKLLRDAFIERTDRT' A
#
# COMPACT_ATOMS: atom_id res chain seq x y z
N MET A 1 -2.33 29.29 -0.61
CA MET A 1 -1.51 28.23 0.01
C MET A 1 -2.18 26.89 -0.23
N THR A 2 -1.68 26.10 -1.18
CA THR A 2 -2.21 24.76 -1.45
C THR A 2 -1.71 23.84 -0.34
N ARG A 3 -2.60 23.42 0.56
CA ARG A 3 -2.25 22.48 1.63
C ARG A 3 -1.80 21.17 0.97
N ALA A 4 -0.52 20.82 1.11
CA ALA A 4 -0.07 19.47 0.77
C ALA A 4 -0.90 18.49 1.60
N ILE A 5 -1.49 17.49 0.96
CA ILE A 5 -2.24 16.44 1.66
C ILE A 5 -1.19 15.60 2.39
N GLU A 6 -1.03 15.82 3.68
CA GLU A 6 -0.19 15.01 4.55
C GLU A 6 -1.02 13.81 5.02
N THR A 7 -0.51 12.60 4.81
CA THR A 7 -1.17 11.37 5.21
C THR A 7 -0.16 10.50 5.94
N THR A 8 -0.51 10.09 7.16
CA THR A 8 0.36 9.33 8.07
C THR A 8 -0.19 7.92 8.27
N ILE A 9 0.65 6.91 8.07
CA ILE A 9 0.31 5.50 8.32
C ILE A 9 0.83 5.11 9.70
N TYR A 10 -0.07 4.67 10.58
CA TYR A 10 0.28 4.15 11.90
C TYR A 10 0.30 2.62 11.92
N ILE A 11 1.37 2.03 12.47
CA ILE A 11 1.54 0.58 12.54
C ILE A 11 1.77 0.15 13.99
N ASN A 12 0.92 -0.73 14.50
CA ASN A 12 1.16 -1.36 15.80
C ASN A 12 2.25 -2.45 15.70
N ARG A 13 3.50 -2.05 15.85
CA ARG A 13 4.67 -2.96 15.83
C ARG A 13 4.71 -3.91 17.03
N GLY A 14 3.95 -3.63 18.10
CA GLY A 14 3.88 -4.47 19.29
C GLY A 14 3.03 -5.73 19.11
N HIS A 15 2.12 -5.73 18.13
CA HIS A 15 1.15 -6.80 17.93
C HIS A 15 1.83 -8.13 17.57
N PRO A 16 1.48 -9.27 18.22
CA PRO A 16 2.11 -10.57 17.97
C PRO A 16 2.11 -10.98 16.50
N LEU A 17 0.98 -10.77 15.80
CA LEU A 17 0.88 -11.04 14.36
C LEU A 17 1.88 -10.21 13.53
N TYR A 18 2.01 -8.92 13.85
CA TYR A 18 2.93 -8.05 13.11
C TYR A 18 4.36 -8.54 13.28
N LYS A 19 4.79 -8.81 14.52
CA LYS A 19 6.13 -9.33 14.81
C LYS A 19 6.43 -10.63 14.06
N ARG A 20 5.45 -11.55 14.00
CA ARG A 20 5.59 -12.84 13.33
C ARG A 20 5.72 -12.67 11.81
N GLU A 21 4.83 -11.90 11.19
CA GLU A 21 4.81 -11.75 9.73
C GLU A 21 5.89 -10.79 9.22
N SER A 22 6.29 -9.79 10.00
CA SER A 22 7.36 -8.85 9.61
C SER A 22 8.74 -9.50 9.53
N ALA A 23 8.92 -10.69 10.12
CA ALA A 23 10.16 -11.45 10.02
C ALA A 23 10.40 -11.99 8.59
N LYS A 24 9.34 -12.12 7.77
CA LYS A 24 9.43 -12.54 6.37
C LYS A 24 9.45 -11.30 5.49
N ILE A 25 10.55 -11.09 4.76
CA ILE A 25 10.76 -9.86 3.98
C ILE A 25 9.63 -9.61 2.98
N ASP A 26 9.19 -10.64 2.24
CA ASP A 26 8.13 -10.51 1.24
C ASP A 26 6.79 -10.13 1.86
N THR A 27 6.46 -10.75 3.00
CA THR A 27 5.22 -10.44 3.73
C THR A 27 5.26 -9.04 4.32
N HIS A 28 6.42 -8.61 4.85
CA HIS A 28 6.62 -7.27 5.37
C HIS A 28 6.49 -6.22 4.27
N MET A 29 7.18 -6.44 3.14
CA MET A 29 7.13 -5.60 1.94
C MET A 29 5.70 -5.48 1.41
N LEU A 30 5.00 -6.59 1.25
CA LEU A 30 3.62 -6.60 0.76
C LEU A 30 2.68 -5.84 1.70
N ASN A 31 2.83 -5.99 3.02
CA ASN A 31 2.02 -5.25 3.99
C ASN A 31 2.27 -3.74 3.90
N LEU A 32 3.53 -3.30 3.80
CA LEU A 32 3.87 -1.88 3.63
C LEU A 32 3.34 -1.34 2.31
N ALA A 33 3.56 -2.05 1.20
CA ALA A 33 3.05 -1.68 -0.11
C ALA A 33 1.51 -1.56 -0.10
N ARG A 34 0.82 -2.49 0.55
CA ARG A 34 -0.65 -2.45 0.71
C ARG A 34 -1.11 -1.21 1.46
N LEU A 35 -0.46 -0.86 2.57
CA LEU A 35 -0.80 0.33 3.36
C LEU A 35 -0.56 1.62 2.55
N ILE A 36 0.58 1.74 1.87
CA ILE A 36 0.90 2.92 1.06
C ILE A 36 -0.09 3.07 -0.10
N THR A 37 -0.37 2.00 -0.84
CA THR A 37 -1.30 2.04 -1.98
C THR A 37 -2.75 2.29 -1.56
N GLN A 38 -3.13 1.91 -0.33
CA GLN A 38 -4.43 2.27 0.25
C GLN A 38 -4.55 3.79 0.38
N GLU A 39 -3.58 4.44 1.03
CA GLU A 39 -3.60 5.89 1.23
C GLU A 39 -3.59 6.64 -0.11
N ILE A 40 -2.75 6.22 -1.07
CA ILE A 40 -2.74 6.80 -2.42
C ILE A 40 -4.10 6.66 -3.10
N SER A 41 -4.77 5.51 -2.93
CA SER A 41 -6.09 5.27 -3.53
C SER A 41 -7.17 6.16 -2.91
N LEU A 42 -7.08 6.43 -1.61
CA LEU A 42 -8.01 7.31 -0.87
C LEU A 42 -7.76 8.79 -1.17
N MET A 43 -6.51 9.22 -1.36
CA MET A 43 -6.16 10.59 -1.77
C MET A 43 -6.81 11.01 -3.10
N LYS A 44 -7.19 10.04 -3.95
CA LYS A 44 -7.84 10.28 -5.24
C LYS A 44 -9.38 10.34 -5.14
N ASP A 45 -9.92 10.55 -3.94
CA ASP A 45 -11.34 10.72 -3.65
C ASP A 45 -12.24 9.73 -4.41
N PRO A 46 -12.09 8.41 -4.16
CA PRO A 46 -12.86 7.40 -4.88
C PRO A 46 -14.35 7.52 -4.54
N LYS A 47 -15.20 7.46 -5.57
CA LYS A 47 -16.66 7.63 -5.43
C LYS A 47 -17.32 6.52 -4.61
N ASN A 48 -16.68 5.35 -4.53
CA ASN A 48 -17.18 4.20 -3.78
C ASN A 48 -16.03 3.25 -3.38
N PRO A 49 -16.27 2.34 -2.40
CA PRO A 49 -15.25 1.41 -1.92
C PRO A 49 -14.69 0.48 -3.00
N ARG A 50 -15.52 0.06 -3.97
CA ARG A 50 -15.09 -0.80 -5.07
C ARG A 50 -14.03 -0.13 -5.94
N GLN A 51 -14.22 1.14 -6.26
CA GLN A 51 -13.25 1.92 -7.02
C GLN A 51 -11.93 2.10 -6.26
N ALA A 52 -12.00 2.31 -4.94
CA ALA A 52 -10.80 2.38 -4.09
C ALA A 52 -10.01 1.06 -4.13
N PHE A 53 -10.72 -0.06 -4.00
CA PHE A 53 -10.14 -1.40 -4.08
C PHE A 53 -9.50 -1.70 -5.44
N GLU A 54 -10.18 -1.37 -6.54
CA GLU A 54 -9.66 -1.56 -7.91
C GLU A 54 -8.40 -0.73 -8.15
N LYS A 55 -8.36 0.52 -7.68
CA LYS A 55 -7.17 1.39 -7.74
C LYS A 55 -6.01 0.81 -6.93
N GLN A 56 -6.26 0.39 -5.69
CA GLN A 56 -5.24 -0.22 -4.84
C GLN A 56 -4.68 -1.49 -5.46
N SER A 57 -5.56 -2.34 -6.00
CA SER A 57 -5.19 -3.60 -6.66
C SER A 57 -4.31 -3.36 -7.89
N LYS A 58 -4.65 -2.34 -8.69
CA LYS A 58 -3.82 -1.93 -9.84
C LYS A 58 -2.44 -1.45 -9.40
N LEU A 59 -2.36 -0.58 -8.39
CA LEU A 59 -1.07 -0.07 -7.89
C LEU A 59 -0.18 -1.19 -7.35
N LEU A 60 -0.76 -2.13 -6.59
CA LEU A 60 -0.03 -3.29 -6.10
C LEU A 60 0.47 -4.18 -7.24
N ARG A 61 -0.39 -4.47 -8.22
CA ARG A 61 0.00 -5.25 -9.40
C ARG A 61 1.12 -4.56 -10.17
N ASP A 62 1.01 -3.28 -10.43
CA ASP A 62 2.02 -2.50 -11.15
C ASP A 62 3.35 -2.40 -10.37
N ALA A 63 3.31 -2.42 -9.04
CA ALA A 63 4.50 -2.36 -8.18
C ALA A 63 5.27 -3.70 -8.09
N PHE A 64 4.57 -4.83 -8.20
CA PHE A 64 5.15 -6.17 -8.05
C PHE A 64 5.31 -6.95 -9.37
N ILE A 65 4.75 -6.48 -10.48
CA ILE A 65 5.11 -7.00 -11.81
C ILE A 65 6.54 -6.55 -12.10
N GLU A 66 7.44 -7.52 -12.14
CA GLU A 66 8.81 -7.35 -12.62
C GLU A 66 8.77 -6.78 -14.05
N ARG A 67 9.47 -5.66 -14.31
CA ARG A 67 9.68 -5.21 -15.69
C ARG A 67 10.62 -6.20 -16.36
N THR A 68 10.07 -7.20 -17.06
CA THR A 68 10.82 -8.19 -17.84
C THR A 68 11.59 -7.62 -19.05
N ASP A 69 11.53 -6.30 -19.30
CA ASP A 69 12.06 -5.68 -20.53
C ASP A 69 13.32 -4.82 -20.30
N ARG A 70 14.31 -5.33 -19.56
CA ARG A 70 15.66 -4.71 -19.52
C ARG A 70 16.78 -5.76 -19.49
N THR A 71 16.89 -6.52 -20.57
CA THR A 71 18.12 -7.20 -21.01
C THR A 71 18.13 -7.28 -22.51
#